data_AF-A0A965GQ44-F1
#
_entry.id   AF-A0A965GQ44-F1
#
_cell.length_a   1.000
_cell.length_b   1.000
_cell.length_c   1.000
_cell.angle_alpha   90.00
_cell.angle_beta   90.00
_cell.angle_gamma   90.00
#
_symmetry.space_group_name_H-M   'P 1'
#
loop_
_entity.id
_entity.type
_entity.pdbx_description
1 polymer ?
#
loop_
_entity_poly.entity_id
_entity_poly.type
_entity_poly.pdbx_seq_one_letter_code
_entity_poly.pdbx_strand_id
1 'polypeptide(L)'
;MKTFKLYDAPTRYIFESTKKDAAHVVDLTEYDYIGECSCEHFQMKLLPVLRDTSRADVEASPNKHRCKHIIAVREGVTNIFIAALDATNELE
;
A
#
# COMPACT_ATOMS: atom_id res chain seq x y z
N MET A 1 -11.49 -5.65 -10.69
CA MET A 1 -10.54 -5.68 -9.55
C MET A 1 -9.33 -4.85 -9.96
N LYS A 2 -8.87 -3.88 -9.16
CA LYS A 2 -7.65 -3.13 -9.51
C LYS A 2 -6.44 -4.07 -9.33
N THR A 3 -5.60 -4.14 -10.35
CA THR A 3 -4.47 -5.07 -10.43
C THR A 3 -3.21 -4.40 -9.88
N PHE A 4 -2.47 -5.13 -9.05
CA PHE A 4 -1.13 -4.76 -8.65
C PHE A 4 -0.18 -5.93 -8.91
N LYS A 5 1.10 -5.62 -9.13
CA LYS A 5 2.16 -6.58 -9.43
C LYS A 5 3.39 -6.25 -8.60
N LEU A 6 4.17 -7.26 -8.24
CA LEU A 6 5.48 -7.06 -7.63
C LEU A 6 6.36 -6.22 -8.57
N TYR A 7 7.11 -5.27 -8.02
CA TYR A 7 7.98 -4.39 -8.79
C TYR A 7 9.45 -4.84 -8.76
N ASP A 8 10.22 -4.35 -7.79
CA ASP A 8 11.68 -4.53 -7.66
C ASP A 8 12.11 -5.10 -6.30
N ALA A 9 11.24 -5.03 -5.28
CA ALA A 9 11.48 -5.55 -3.94
C ALA A 9 10.22 -6.23 -3.38
N PRO A 10 10.35 -7.15 -2.39
CA PRO A 10 9.22 -7.91 -1.82
C PRO A 10 8.07 -7.05 -1.28
N THR A 11 8.34 -5.78 -0.95
CA THR A 11 7.38 -4.83 -0.37
C THR A 11 6.99 -3.71 -1.32
N ARG A 12 7.49 -3.75 -2.57
CA ARG A 12 7.27 -2.73 -3.61
C ARG A 12 6.43 -3.28 -4.75
N TYR A 13 5.39 -2.54 -5.11
CA TYR A 13 4.38 -2.97 -6.07
C TYR A 13 4.06 -1.89 -7.08
N ILE A 14 3.80 -2.28 -8.33
CA ILE A 14 3.15 -1.45 -9.32
C ILE A 14 1.64 -1.59 -9.14
N PHE A 15 0.94 -0.47 -8.98
CA PHE A 15 -0.51 -0.37 -8.98
C PHE A 15 -0.98 0.27 -10.30
N GLU A 16 -1.76 -0.47 -11.09
CA GLU A 16 -2.29 0.01 -12.37
C GLU A 16 -3.51 0.92 -12.13
N SER A 17 -3.43 2.19 -12.55
CA SER A 17 -4.57 3.10 -12.51
C SER A 17 -5.50 2.86 -13.71
N THR A 18 -6.78 3.18 -13.52
CA THR A 18 -7.76 3.16 -14.61
C THR A 18 -7.60 4.35 -15.58
N LYS A 19 -6.81 5.37 -15.20
CA LYS A 19 -6.44 6.46 -16.10
C LYS A 19 -5.27 6.01 -17.00
N LYS A 20 -5.37 6.29 -18.29
CA LYS A 20 -4.35 5.98 -19.31
C LYS A 20 -2.97 6.46 -18.83
N ASP A 21 -2.00 5.54 -18.85
CA ASP A 21 -0.56 5.76 -18.57
C ASP A 21 -0.16 6.16 -17.13
N ALA A 22 -1.03 5.97 -16.13
CA ALA A 22 -0.68 6.22 -14.74
C ALA A 22 -0.47 4.92 -13.96
N ALA A 23 0.72 4.32 -14.05
CA ALA A 23 1.15 3.31 -13.09
C ALA A 23 1.71 4.01 -11.83
N HIS A 24 1.39 3.49 -10.65
CA HIS A 24 1.92 4.04 -9.39
C HIS A 24 2.78 2.99 -8.70
N VAL A 25 3.97 3.39 -8.25
CA VAL A 25 4.80 2.55 -7.37
C VAL A 25 4.30 2.75 -5.95
N VAL A 26 4.13 1.64 -5.23
CA VAL A 26 3.70 1.58 -3.84
C VAL A 26 4.75 0.79 -3.07
N ASP A 27 5.34 1.40 -2.04
CA ASP A 27 6.21 0.73 -1.08
C ASP A 27 5.48 0.58 0.24
N LEU A 28 5.31 -0.64 0.74
CA LEU A 28 4.57 -0.91 1.97
C LEU A 28 5.37 -0.69 3.25
N THR A 29 6.70 -0.55 3.14
CA THR A 29 7.64 -0.47 4.27
C THR A 29 8.03 0.95 4.65
N GLU A 30 7.98 1.88 3.73
CA GLU A 30 8.33 3.29 3.99
C GLU A 30 7.47 3.92 5.09
N TYR A 31 8.04 4.90 5.79
CA TYR A 31 7.43 5.63 6.91
C TYR A 31 6.84 4.69 8.00
N ASP A 32 7.67 3.85 8.61
CA ASP A 32 7.27 2.94 9.68
C ASP A 32 6.06 2.06 9.31
N TYR A 33 6.09 1.45 8.11
CA TYR A 33 5.00 0.62 7.59
C TYR A 33 3.65 1.37 7.38
N ILE A 34 3.67 2.70 7.30
CA ILE A 34 2.52 3.43 6.74
C ILE A 34 2.45 3.20 5.24
N GLY A 35 3.60 3.26 4.57
CA GLY A 35 3.78 3.08 3.15
C GLY A 35 3.91 4.39 2.38
N GLU A 36 4.56 4.31 1.22
CA GLU A 36 4.73 5.40 0.26
C GLU A 36 4.06 5.06 -1.07
N CYS A 37 3.57 6.08 -1.77
CA CYS A 37 3.02 5.93 -3.11
C CYS A 37 3.51 7.04 -4.04
N SER A 38 3.87 6.69 -5.27
CA SER A 38 4.31 7.66 -6.28
C SER A 38 3.15 8.47 -6.91
N CYS A 39 1.90 8.27 -6.48
CA CYS A 39 0.78 9.03 -7.02
C CYS A 39 0.85 10.49 -6.56
N GLU A 40 0.43 11.40 -7.45
CA GLU A 40 0.45 12.85 -7.21
C GLU A 40 -0.24 13.24 -5.89
N HIS A 41 -1.39 12.60 -5.59
CA HIS A 41 -2.11 12.84 -4.36
C HIS A 41 -1.29 12.54 -3.10
N PHE A 42 -0.54 11.43 -3.10
CA PHE A 42 0.31 11.11 -1.95
C PHE A 42 1.47 12.10 -1.88
N GLN A 43 2.24 12.23 -2.98
CA GLN A 43 3.46 13.04 -3.02
C GLN A 43 3.21 14.52 -2.68
N MET A 44 2.08 15.08 -3.14
CA MET A 44 1.80 16.51 -2.95
C MET A 44 0.93 16.82 -1.73
N LYS A 45 0.13 15.87 -1.22
CA LYS A 45 -0.82 16.15 -0.13
C LYS A 45 -0.55 15.33 1.13
N LEU A 46 -0.42 14.02 1.02
CA LEU A 46 -0.27 13.16 2.19
C LEU A 46 1.16 13.17 2.74
N LEU A 47 2.16 13.19 1.86
CA LEU A 47 3.56 13.13 2.25
C LEU A 47 3.99 14.34 3.10
N PRO A 48 3.68 15.61 2.73
CA PRO A 48 3.97 16.75 3.59
C PRO A 48 3.30 16.64 4.96
N VAL A 49 2.02 16.26 4.99
CA VAL A 49 1.27 16.06 6.25
C VAL A 49 1.93 14.98 7.11
N LEU A 50 2.33 13.85 6.51
CA LEU A 50 2.95 12.74 7.22
C LEU A 50 4.29 13.15 7.85
N ARG A 51 5.08 14.01 7.17
CA ARG A 51 6.34 14.55 7.71
C ARG A 51 6.13 15.48 8.90
N ASP A 52 5.02 16.19 8.94
CA ASP A 52 4.69 17.14 10.00
C ASP A 52 3.84 16.52 11.13
N THR A 53 3.34 15.30 10.95
CA THR A 53 2.48 14.62 11.94
C THR A 53 3.35 13.82 12.92
N SER A 54 3.02 13.90 14.22
CA SER A 54 3.72 13.09 15.21
C SER A 54 3.49 11.59 15.00
N ARG A 55 4.47 10.77 15.34
CA ARG A 55 4.36 9.32 15.21
C ARG A 55 3.14 8.75 15.96
N ALA A 56 2.88 9.25 17.16
CA ALA A 56 1.75 8.81 17.97
C ALA A 56 0.40 9.07 17.28
N ASP A 57 0.26 10.22 16.60
CA ASP A 57 -0.96 10.56 15.87
C ASP A 57 -1.15 9.70 14.62
N VAL A 58 -0.04 9.41 13.91
CA VAL A 58 -0.05 8.51 12.76
C VAL A 58 -0.47 7.10 13.16
N GLU A 59 0.07 6.57 14.26
CA GLU A 59 -0.27 5.25 14.80
C GLU A 59 -1.72 5.17 15.32
N ALA A 60 -2.24 6.27 15.89
CA ALA A 60 -3.64 6.33 16.34
C ALA A 60 -4.64 6.33 15.18
N SER A 61 -4.24 6.73 13.97
CA SER A 61 -5.13 6.82 12.81
C SER A 61 -4.42 6.54 11.47
N PRO A 62 -3.84 5.36 11.27
CA PRO A 62 -2.94 5.09 10.14
C PRO A 62 -3.64 5.24 8.79
N ASN A 63 -4.92 4.91 8.71
CA ASN A 63 -5.69 5.00 7.47
C ASN A 63 -5.95 6.45 7.03
N LYS A 64 -5.87 7.45 7.93
CA LYS A 64 -5.95 8.88 7.54
C LYS A 64 -4.71 9.33 6.77
N HIS A 65 -3.59 8.66 6.99
CA HIS A 65 -2.30 9.01 6.42
C HIS A 65 -1.88 8.10 5.24
N ARG A 66 -2.69 7.08 4.93
CA ARG A 66 -2.45 6.18 3.79
C ARG A 66 -3.18 6.66 2.56
N CYS A 67 -2.52 6.60 1.40
CA CYS A 67 -3.23 6.77 0.14
C CYS A 67 -4.09 5.54 -0.16
N LYS A 68 -5.13 5.75 -0.97
CA LYS A 68 -6.01 4.66 -1.43
C LYS A 68 -5.28 3.50 -2.13
N HIS A 69 -4.12 3.75 -2.74
CA HIS A 69 -3.35 2.71 -3.43
C HIS A 69 -2.60 1.83 -2.43
N ILE A 70 -2.03 2.41 -1.37
CA ILE A 70 -1.41 1.66 -0.27
C ILE A 70 -2.44 0.74 0.40
N ILE A 71 -3.64 1.27 0.69
CA ILE A 71 -4.74 0.49 1.27
C ILE A 71 -5.09 -0.68 0.36
N ALA A 72 -5.32 -0.42 -0.93
CA ALA A 72 -5.68 -1.45 -1.90
C ALA A 72 -4.60 -2.53 -2.08
N VAL A 73 -3.31 -2.15 -2.11
CA VAL A 73 -2.20 -3.12 -2.18
C VAL A 73 -2.15 -3.96 -0.91
N ARG A 74 -2.30 -3.37 0.28
CA ARG A 74 -2.34 -4.11 1.55
C ARG A 74 -3.47 -5.12 1.58
N GLU A 75 -4.69 -4.71 1.24
CA GLU A 75 -5.85 -5.61 1.16
C GLU A 75 -5.60 -6.76 0.18
N GLY A 76 -5.05 -6.44 -1.00
CA GLY A 76 -4.72 -7.43 -2.01
C GLY A 76 -3.68 -8.45 -1.54
N VAL A 77 -2.59 -7.99 -0.91
CA VAL A 77 -1.56 -8.86 -0.34
C VAL A 77 -2.14 -9.72 0.79
N THR A 78 -2.92 -9.14 1.69
CA THR A 78 -3.61 -9.89 2.75
C THR A 78 -4.51 -10.99 2.19
N ASN A 79 -5.28 -10.71 1.14
CA ASN A 79 -6.14 -11.72 0.50
C ASN A 79 -5.33 -12.87 -0.10
N ILE A 80 -4.18 -12.58 -0.72
CA ILE A 80 -3.27 -13.61 -1.24
C ILE A 80 -2.73 -14.48 -0.10
N PHE A 81 -2.32 -13.87 1.02
CA PHE A 81 -1.84 -14.59 2.19
C PHE A 81 -2.93 -15.46 2.83
N ILE A 82 -4.14 -14.94 2.99
CA ILE A 82 -5.29 -15.71 3.51
C ILE A 82 -5.55 -16.93 2.61
N ALA A 83 -5.64 -16.73 1.30
CA ALA A 83 -5.86 -17.83 0.36
C ALA A 83 -4.73 -18.89 0.40
N ALA A 84 -3.48 -18.46 0.60
CA ALA A 84 -2.36 -19.38 0.76
C ALA A 84 -2.45 -20.18 2.06
N LEU A 85 -2.87 -19.56 3.17
CA LEU A 85 -3.07 -20.22 4.46
C LEU A 85 -4.22 -21.24 4.39
N ASP A 86 -5.33 -20.89 3.73
CA ASP A 86 -6.46 -21.81 3.55
C ASP A 86 -6.05 -23.04 2.73
N ALA A 87 -5.30 -22.85 1.64
CA ALA A 87 -4.78 -23.94 0.82
C ALA A 87 -3.82 -24.88 1.59
N THR A 88 -3.09 -24.36 2.59
CA THR A 88 -2.24 -25.20 3.45
C THR A 88 -3.03 -26.01 4.47
N ASN A 89 -4.16 -25.49 4.97
CA ASN A 89 -5.00 -26.19 5.94
C ASN A 89 -5.79 -27.35 5.30
N GLU A 90 -6.05 -27.32 4.00
CA GLU A 90 -6.72 -28.41 3.26
C GLU A 90 -5.82 -29.63 2.98
N LEU A 91 -4.51 -29.52 3.27
CA LEU A 91 -3.53 -30.59 3.06
C LEU A 91 -3.18 -31.36 4.35
N GLU A 92 -3.73 -30.97 5.50
CA GLU A 92 -3.65 -31.68 6.79
C GLU A 92 -4.87 -32.58 7.02
#